data_AF-A0A6P3H9M1-F1
#
_entry.id   AF-A0A6P3H9M1-F1
#
_cell.length_a   1.000
_cell.length_b   1.000
_cell.length_c   1.000
_cell.angle_alpha   90.00
_cell.angle_beta   90.00
_cell.angle_gamma   90.00
#
_symmetry.space_group_name_H-M   'P 1'
#
loop_
_entity.id
_entity.type
_entity.pdbx_description
1 polymer ?
#
loop_
_entity_poly.entity_id
_entity_poly.type
_entity_poly.pdbx_seq_one_letter_code
_entity_poly.pdbx_strand_id
1 'polypeptide(L)'
;MTSWAALPLLSTSTTNVRRPKLTFDDSVHNADYYMQEAKKLKHKADALFEKFGKAVNYADAALSFTECGNAMERDPLEAKSPYTMYSETVELLRYAMRLKNFASPLASDGDKKLAVL
;
A
#
# COMPACT_ATOMS: atom_id res chain seq x y z
N MET A 1 -37.90 26.39 43.09
CA MET A 1 -37.90 25.13 42.31
C MET A 1 -37.89 25.49 40.83
N THR A 2 -36.74 25.42 40.17
CA THR A 2 -36.67 25.44 38.69
C THR A 2 -35.66 24.38 38.29
N SER A 3 -36.21 23.28 37.77
CA SER A 3 -35.54 22.04 37.40
C SER A 3 -34.60 22.25 36.22
N TRP A 4 -33.42 21.65 36.30
CA TRP A 4 -32.57 21.37 35.15
C TRP A 4 -33.31 20.48 34.14
N ALA A 5 -33.12 20.78 32.85
CA ALA A 5 -33.26 19.80 31.78
C ALA A 5 -31.97 19.86 30.96
N ALA A 6 -30.99 19.06 31.36
CA ALA A 6 -29.84 18.74 30.53
C ALA A 6 -30.34 17.82 29.40
N LEU A 7 -30.29 18.31 28.17
CA LEU A 7 -30.49 17.47 26.98
C LEU A 7 -29.35 16.43 26.93
N PRO A 8 -29.63 15.14 26.70
CA PRO A 8 -28.58 14.18 26.44
C PRO A 8 -27.93 14.56 25.10
N LEU A 9 -26.63 14.89 25.16
CA LEU A 9 -25.77 14.95 23.98
C LEU A 9 -25.87 13.61 23.26
N LEU A 10 -26.37 13.65 22.03
CA LEU A 10 -26.45 12.51 21.14
C LEU A 10 -25.06 11.90 21.03
N SER A 11 -24.92 10.68 21.53
CA SER A 11 -23.70 9.89 21.51
C SER A 11 -23.17 9.82 20.08
N THR A 12 -21.96 10.32 19.88
CA THR A 12 -21.19 10.09 18.67
C THR A 12 -20.96 8.58 18.58
N SER A 13 -21.80 7.90 17.79
CA SER A 13 -21.64 6.49 17.50
C SER A 13 -20.39 6.32 16.64
N THR A 14 -19.24 6.19 17.29
CA THR A 14 -18.07 5.56 16.69
C THR A 14 -18.47 4.11 16.41
N THR A 15 -18.99 3.86 15.22
CA THR A 15 -19.18 2.51 14.70
C THR A 15 -17.84 1.82 14.81
N ASN A 16 -17.75 0.84 15.73
CA ASN A 16 -16.55 0.05 15.94
C ASN A 16 -16.44 -0.91 14.76
N VAL A 17 -16.01 -0.39 13.61
CA VAL A 17 -15.71 -1.19 12.42
C VAL A 17 -14.50 -2.03 12.78
N ARG A 18 -14.73 -3.23 13.32
CA ARG A 18 -13.68 -4.22 13.59
C ARG A 18 -12.94 -4.46 12.27
N ARG A 19 -11.73 -3.92 12.17
CA ARG A 19 -10.86 -4.15 11.01
C ARG A 19 -10.50 -5.64 10.97
N PRO A 20 -10.87 -6.38 9.91
CA PRO A 20 -10.44 -7.77 9.77
C PRO A 20 -8.92 -7.84 9.65
N LYS A 21 -8.30 -8.81 10.32
CA LYS A 21 -6.88 -9.11 10.13
C LYS A 21 -6.72 -9.91 8.84
N LEU A 22 -5.80 -9.50 7.97
CA LEU A 22 -5.46 -10.28 6.78
C LEU A 22 -4.84 -11.62 7.20
N THR A 23 -5.31 -12.69 6.59
CA THR A 23 -4.68 -14.02 6.65
C THR A 23 -3.75 -14.14 5.45
N PHE A 24 -2.48 -14.44 5.69
CA PHE A 24 -1.50 -14.65 4.63
C PHE A 24 -1.47 -16.12 4.25
N ASP A 25 -1.18 -16.38 2.98
CA ASP A 25 -0.81 -17.71 2.52
C ASP A 25 0.68 -17.91 2.77
N ASP A 26 1.04 -19.00 3.46
CA ASP A 26 2.43 -19.34 3.78
C ASP A 26 3.13 -20.03 2.60
N SER A 27 2.46 -20.17 1.45
CA SER A 27 3.03 -20.78 0.26
C SER A 27 4.21 -19.97 -0.31
N VAL A 28 5.33 -20.68 -0.51
CA VAL A 28 6.54 -20.11 -1.09
C VAL A 28 6.45 -20.20 -2.62
N HIS A 29 6.42 -19.04 -3.28
CA HIS A 29 6.46 -18.96 -4.73
C HIS A 29 7.87 -18.58 -5.25
N ASN A 30 8.12 -18.83 -6.54
CA ASN A 30 9.36 -18.44 -7.20
C ASN A 30 9.35 -16.96 -7.63
N ALA A 31 10.51 -16.45 -8.06
CA ALA A 31 10.65 -15.05 -8.47
C ALA A 31 9.74 -14.68 -9.65
N ASP A 32 9.52 -15.60 -10.61
CA ASP A 32 8.70 -15.35 -11.80
C ASP A 32 7.23 -15.11 -11.45
N TYR A 33 6.68 -15.85 -10.47
CA TYR A 33 5.33 -15.63 -9.98
C TYR A 33 5.15 -14.21 -9.44
N TYR A 34 6.00 -13.81 -8.49
CA TYR A 34 5.92 -12.48 -7.88
C TYR A 34 6.18 -11.37 -8.89
N MET A 35 7.08 -11.59 -9.86
CA MET A 35 7.32 -10.68 -10.97
C MET A 35 6.06 -10.44 -11.82
N GLN A 36 5.28 -11.50 -12.08
CA GLN A 36 4.04 -11.38 -12.85
C GLN A 36 2.96 -10.61 -12.09
N GLU A 37 2.77 -10.91 -10.80
CA GLU A 37 1.81 -10.17 -9.96
C GLU A 37 2.20 -8.70 -9.80
N ALA A 38 3.49 -8.41 -9.60
CA ALA A 38 3.99 -7.04 -9.53
C ALA A 38 3.74 -6.26 -10.82
N LYS A 39 4.02 -6.85 -11.99
CA LYS A 39 3.75 -6.23 -13.29
C LYS A 39 2.27 -5.97 -13.52
N LYS A 40 1.40 -6.92 -13.15
CA LYS A 40 -0.05 -6.79 -13.24
C LYS A 40 -0.56 -5.63 -12.40
N LEU A 41 -0.11 -5.51 -11.15
CA LEU A 41 -0.46 -4.39 -10.26
C LEU A 41 0.08 -3.06 -10.77
N LYS A 42 1.32 -3.02 -11.28
CA LYS A 42 1.91 -1.83 -11.90
C LYS A 42 1.10 -1.37 -13.11
N HIS A 43 0.76 -2.25 -14.04
CA HIS A 43 -0.05 -1.89 -15.21
C HIS A 43 -1.46 -1.44 -14.82
N LYS A 44 -2.06 -2.07 -13.81
CA LYS A 44 -3.33 -1.61 -13.23
C LYS A 44 -3.21 -0.19 -12.70
N ALA A 45 -2.10 0.14 -12.02
CA ALA A 45 -1.81 1.51 -11.61
C ALA A 45 -1.69 2.44 -12.83
N ASP A 46 -0.93 2.07 -13.86
CA ASP A 46 -0.73 2.90 -15.06
C ASP A 46 -2.06 3.29 -15.73
N ALA A 47 -3.03 2.37 -15.74
CA ALA A 47 -4.36 2.55 -16.33
C ALA A 47 -5.32 3.43 -15.51
N LEU A 48 -5.04 3.70 -14.23
CA LEU A 48 -5.91 4.55 -13.39
C LEU A 48 -5.70 6.04 -13.67
N PHE A 49 -6.74 6.86 -13.57
CA PHE A 49 -6.60 8.32 -13.64
C PHE A 49 -6.44 8.96 -12.26
N GLU A 50 -7.11 8.39 -11.25
CA GLU A 50 -7.16 8.91 -9.89
C GLU A 50 -5.84 8.66 -9.16
N LYS A 51 -5.23 9.72 -8.63
CA LYS A 51 -3.84 9.72 -8.14
C LYS A 51 -3.64 8.86 -6.89
N PHE A 52 -4.60 8.85 -5.97
CA PHE A 52 -4.52 8.03 -4.77
C PHE A 52 -4.58 6.54 -5.12
N GLY A 53 -5.52 6.12 -5.95
CA GLY A 53 -5.65 4.77 -6.48
C GLY A 53 -4.41 4.33 -7.25
N LYS A 54 -3.81 5.21 -8.06
CA LYS A 54 -2.51 4.96 -8.69
C LYS A 54 -1.43 4.64 -7.65
N ALA A 55 -1.26 5.51 -6.67
CA ALA A 55 -0.25 5.34 -5.62
C ALA A 55 -0.47 4.06 -4.79
N VAL A 56 -1.72 3.71 -4.47
CA VAL A 56 -2.05 2.46 -3.77
C VAL A 56 -1.66 1.24 -4.61
N ASN A 57 -1.98 1.20 -5.91
CA ASN A 57 -1.62 0.05 -6.76
C ASN A 57 -0.11 -0.03 -7.03
N TYR A 58 0.62 1.11 -7.09
CA TYR A 58 2.08 1.08 -7.14
C TYR A 58 2.71 0.58 -5.83
N ALA A 59 2.15 0.95 -4.67
CA ALA A 59 2.62 0.44 -3.38
C ALA A 59 2.38 -1.08 -3.27
N ASP A 60 1.21 -1.55 -3.73
CA ASP A 60 0.90 -2.98 -3.81
C ASP A 60 1.85 -3.72 -4.76
N ALA A 61 2.12 -3.14 -5.95
CA ALA A 61 3.12 -3.67 -6.87
C ALA A 61 4.53 -3.73 -6.25
N ALA A 62 4.91 -2.73 -5.45
CA ALA A 62 6.19 -2.69 -4.75
C ALA A 62 6.33 -3.80 -3.70
N LEU A 63 5.25 -4.20 -3.03
CA LEU A 63 5.24 -5.36 -2.15
C LEU A 63 5.56 -6.64 -2.95
N SER A 64 4.88 -6.87 -4.07
CA SER A 64 5.16 -8.04 -4.92
C SER A 64 6.56 -7.99 -5.56
N PHE A 65 7.09 -6.81 -5.93
CA PHE A 65 8.49 -6.70 -6.37
C PHE A 65 9.49 -7.01 -5.24
N THR A 66 9.15 -6.65 -3.99
CA THR A 66 9.96 -6.98 -2.82
C THR A 66 9.96 -8.49 -2.56
N GLU A 67 8.80 -9.15 -2.67
CA GLU A 67 8.69 -10.61 -2.59
C GLU A 67 9.44 -11.31 -3.72
N CYS A 68 9.43 -10.73 -4.93
CA CYS A 68 10.25 -11.18 -6.06
C CYS A 68 11.74 -11.12 -5.72
N GLY A 69 12.23 -9.98 -5.20
CA GLY A 69 13.61 -9.84 -4.72
C GLY A 69 13.96 -10.86 -3.64
N ASN A 70 13.05 -11.09 -2.68
CA ASN A 70 13.24 -12.06 -1.60
C ASN A 70 13.26 -13.51 -2.12
N ALA A 71 12.51 -13.82 -3.17
CA ALA A 71 12.62 -15.11 -3.87
C ALA A 71 13.97 -15.24 -4.59
N MET A 72 14.48 -14.17 -5.20
CA MET A 72 15.80 -14.17 -5.84
C MET A 72 16.95 -14.33 -4.84
N GLU A 73 16.81 -13.86 -3.60
CA GLU A 73 17.82 -14.10 -2.55
C GLU A 73 17.91 -15.57 -2.15
N ARG A 74 16.77 -16.27 -2.13
CA ARG A 74 16.68 -17.69 -1.77
C ARG A 74 17.19 -18.62 -2.87
N ASP A 75 16.95 -18.26 -4.12
CA ASP A 75 17.42 -19.00 -5.31
C ASP A 75 18.08 -18.02 -6.31
N PRO A 76 19.36 -17.68 -6.11
CA PRO A 76 20.05 -16.67 -6.90
C PRO A 76 20.21 -17.09 -8.37
N LEU A 77 19.55 -16.35 -9.26
CA LEU A 77 19.78 -16.45 -10.70
C LEU A 77 20.99 -15.57 -11.09
N GLU A 78 22.03 -16.15 -11.71
CA GLU A 78 23.23 -15.39 -12.14
C GLU A 78 22.90 -14.18 -13.04
N ALA A 79 21.81 -14.26 -13.80
CA ALA A 79 21.45 -13.24 -14.78
C ALA A 79 20.85 -11.96 -14.18
N LYS A 80 20.34 -11.97 -12.93
CA LYS A 80 19.71 -10.79 -12.29
C LYS A 80 19.96 -10.76 -10.79
N SER A 81 20.55 -9.66 -10.31
CA SER A 81 20.80 -9.46 -8.89
C SER A 81 19.51 -9.06 -8.13
N PRO A 82 19.27 -9.59 -6.92
CA PRO A 82 18.24 -9.08 -6.00
C PRO A 82 18.40 -7.57 -5.72
N TYR A 83 19.64 -7.07 -5.69
CA TYR A 83 19.91 -5.63 -5.48
C TYR A 83 19.21 -4.77 -6.53
N THR A 84 19.30 -5.15 -7.81
CA THR A 84 18.65 -4.42 -8.90
C THR A 84 17.14 -4.37 -8.66
N MET A 85 16.53 -5.50 -8.27
CA MET A 85 15.09 -5.57 -7.96
C MET A 85 14.68 -4.57 -6.88
N TYR A 86 15.41 -4.54 -5.76
CA TYR A 86 15.11 -3.62 -4.67
C TYR A 86 15.36 -2.16 -5.04
N SER A 87 16.46 -1.88 -5.74
CA SER A 87 16.79 -0.51 -6.15
C SER A 87 15.72 0.08 -7.09
N GLU A 88 15.23 -0.72 -8.05
CA GLU A 88 14.15 -0.30 -8.94
C GLU A 88 12.82 -0.16 -8.20
N THR A 89 12.58 -0.99 -7.18
CA THR A 89 11.39 -0.90 -6.31
C THR A 89 11.37 0.41 -5.51
N VAL A 90 12.52 0.86 -5.02
CA VAL A 90 12.65 2.16 -4.34
C VAL A 90 12.32 3.32 -5.29
N GLU A 91 12.78 3.26 -6.54
CA GLU A 91 12.43 4.27 -7.55
C GLU A 91 10.93 4.28 -7.85
N LEU A 92 10.28 3.11 -7.91
CA LEU A 92 8.83 3.01 -8.07
C LEU A 92 8.07 3.66 -6.91
N LEU A 93 8.47 3.38 -5.66
CA LEU A 93 7.88 4.00 -4.47
C LEU A 93 8.07 5.52 -4.48
N ARG A 94 9.27 6.00 -4.84
CA ARG A 94 9.54 7.43 -4.96
C ARG A 94 8.66 8.09 -6.03
N TYR A 95 8.44 7.42 -7.16
CA TYR A 95 7.51 7.88 -8.18
C TYR A 95 6.07 7.93 -7.64
N ALA A 96 5.59 6.87 -6.98
CA ALA A 96 4.26 6.80 -6.41
C ALA A 96 3.99 7.96 -5.43
N MET A 97 4.96 8.27 -4.57
CA MET A 97 4.87 9.37 -3.59
C MET A 97 4.91 10.77 -4.22
N ARG A 98 5.36 10.90 -5.47
CA ARG A 98 5.33 12.18 -6.20
C ARG A 98 4.03 12.43 -6.94
N LEU A 99 3.15 11.42 -7.07
CA LEU A 99 1.88 11.57 -7.81
C LEU A 99 0.96 12.63 -7.18
N LYS A 100 1.00 12.76 -5.85
CA LYS A 100 0.22 13.70 -5.06
C LYS A 100 1.03 14.21 -3.87
N ASN A 101 0.70 15.40 -3.37
CA ASN A 101 1.27 15.89 -2.13
C ASN A 101 0.58 15.23 -0.92
N PHE A 102 1.06 14.04 -0.54
CA PHE A 102 0.52 13.26 0.59
C PHE A 102 0.81 13.89 1.96
N ALA A 103 1.79 14.80 2.05
CA ALA A 103 2.15 15.52 3.27
C ALA A 103 1.43 16.88 3.41
N SER A 104 0.54 17.23 2.48
CA SER A 104 -0.22 18.49 2.55
C SER A 104 -1.07 18.56 3.83
N PRO A 105 -1.24 19.74 4.46
CA PRO A 105 -2.22 19.93 5.52
C PRO A 105 -3.65 19.54 5.10
N LEU A 106 -3.94 19.66 3.80
CA LEU A 106 -5.22 19.31 3.17
C LEU A 106 -5.28 17.83 2.71
N ALA A 107 -4.22 17.05 2.90
CA ALA A 107 -4.22 15.63 2.54
C ALA A 107 -5.21 14.86 3.43
N SER A 108 -5.94 13.93 2.82
CA SER A 108 -6.85 13.06 3.55
C SER A 108 -6.08 12.14 4.51
N ASP A 109 -6.77 11.55 5.48
CA ASP A 109 -6.16 10.54 6.35
C ASP A 109 -5.64 9.33 5.56
N GLY A 110 -6.30 8.97 4.44
CA GLY A 110 -5.84 7.91 3.56
C GLY A 110 -4.51 8.26 2.89
N ASP A 111 -4.39 9.50 2.40
CA ASP A 111 -3.16 10.02 1.80
C ASP A 111 -1.98 9.93 2.79
N LYS A 112 -2.20 10.42 4.02
CA LYS A 112 -1.16 10.43 5.07
C LYS A 112 -0.77 9.01 5.49
N LYS A 113 -1.76 8.11 5.63
CA LYS A 113 -1.51 6.69 5.97
C LYS A 113 -0.68 6.01 4.89
N LEU A 114 -1.02 6.22 3.62
CA LEU A 114 -0.27 5.63 2.51
C LEU A 114 1.19 6.11 2.47
N ALA A 115 1.45 7.38 2.79
CA ALA A 115 2.82 7.92 2.79
C ALA A 115 3.70 7.44 3.96
N VAL A 116 3.10 6.87 5.00
CA VAL A 116 3.83 6.32 6.18
C VAL A 116 4.19 4.85 5.99
N LEU A 117 3.41 4.11 5.19
CA LEU A 117 3.71 2.72 4.82
C LEU A 117 5.01 2.64 4.02
#